data_AF-A0A2U3MVC5-F1
#
_entry.id   AF-A0A2U3MVC5-F1
#
_cell.length_a   1.000
_cell.length_b   1.000
_cell.length_c   1.000
_cell.angle_alpha   90.00
_cell.angle_beta   90.00
_cell.angle_gamma   90.00
#
_symmetry.space_group_name_H-M   'P 1'
#
loop_
_entity.id
_entity.type
_entity.pdbx_description
1 polymer ?
#
loop_
_entity_poly.entity_id
_entity_poly.type
_entity_poly.pdbx_seq_one_letter_code
_entity_poly.pdbx_strand_id
1 'polypeptide(L)'
;MQIMDAIIFKIGIFVILFVIGWFFGRNTEQRHFKTLAENEQQLTDIKIDTNKFETSELQGQLIYSNVVISHDYFKYILASIHNFFGGRLSSYESVVERARREAIVRLKQQAKTMGATEIMGLRLSTTSLGMQGGMVEVFAYGTAIYPK
;
A
#
# COMPACT_ATOMS: atom_id res chain seq x y z
N MET A 1 16.77 44.41 12.32
CA MET A 1 17.73 43.53 11.61
C MET A 1 17.76 42.14 12.25
N GLN A 2 18.12 42.01 13.55
CA GLN A 2 18.23 40.72 14.25
C GLN A 2 17.01 39.78 14.18
N ILE A 3 15.78 40.31 14.20
CA ILE A 3 14.56 39.48 14.09
C ILE A 3 14.41 38.87 12.68
N MET A 4 14.74 39.64 11.64
CA MET A 4 14.66 39.19 10.24
C MET A 4 15.69 38.07 9.99
N ASP A 5 16.91 38.24 10.49
CA ASP A 5 18.00 37.26 10.35
C ASP A 5 17.66 35.95 11.07
N ALA A 6 17.06 36.03 12.27
CA ALA A 6 16.59 34.87 13.02
C ALA A 6 15.44 34.13 12.31
N ILE A 7 14.56 34.84 11.62
CA ILE A 7 13.47 34.24 10.84
C ILE A 7 14.03 33.53 9.60
N ILE A 8 14.92 34.17 8.86
CA ILE A 8 15.56 33.59 7.67
C ILE A 8 16.32 32.31 8.04
N PHE A 9 17.04 32.32 9.16
CA PHE A 9 17.76 31.13 9.64
C PHE A 9 16.82 29.96 9.99
N LYS A 10 15.70 30.23 10.68
CA LYS A 10 14.69 29.21 11.01
C LYS A 10 14.04 28.62 9.75
N ILE A 11 13.74 29.46 8.77
CA ILE A 11 13.19 29.03 7.47
C ILE A 11 14.22 28.16 6.74
N GLY A 12 15.50 28.56 6.73
CA GLY A 12 16.58 27.78 6.13
C GLY A 12 16.68 26.37 6.72
N ILE A 13 16.69 26.25 8.05
CA ILE A 13 16.69 24.95 8.74
C ILE A 13 15.45 24.13 8.36
N PHE A 14 14.27 24.75 8.38
CA PHE A 14 13.02 24.06 8.03
C PHE A 14 13.06 23.50 6.61
N VAL A 15 13.51 24.29 5.62
CA VAL A 15 13.62 23.86 4.22
C VAL A 15 14.62 22.72 4.07
N ILE A 16 15.76 22.78 4.77
CA ILE A 16 16.77 21.71 4.74
C ILE A 16 16.19 20.40 5.29
N LEU A 17 15.55 20.45 6.47
CA LEU A 17 14.91 19.27 7.06
C LEU A 17 13.78 18.73 6.18
N PHE A 18 13.03 19.61 5.53
CA PHE A 18 11.97 19.24 4.59
C PHE A 18 12.52 18.48 3.38
N VAL A 19 13.57 19.01 2.75
CA VAL A 19 14.20 18.38 1.56
C VAL A 19 14.80 17.02 1.93
N ILE A 20 15.47 16.93 3.08
CA ILE A 20 16.01 15.68 3.60
C ILE A 20 14.87 14.66 3.80
N GLY A 21 13.83 15.02 4.56
CA GLY A 21 12.69 14.15 4.81
C GLY A 21 12.01 13.67 3.52
N TRP A 22 11.81 14.58 2.56
CA TRP A 22 11.24 14.25 1.26
C TRP A 22 12.11 13.29 0.45
N PHE A 23 13.43 13.50 0.43
CA PHE A 23 14.37 12.64 -0.28
C PHE A 23 14.40 11.22 0.31
N PHE A 24 14.52 11.11 1.63
CA PHE A 24 14.51 9.82 2.33
C PHE A 24 13.16 9.10 2.19
N GLY A 25 12.04 9.83 2.26
CA GLY A 25 10.70 9.28 2.07
C GLY A 25 10.53 8.69 0.66
N ARG A 26 10.91 9.44 -0.38
CA ARG A 26 10.82 8.99 -1.77
C ARG A 26 11.68 7.77 -2.04
N ASN A 27 12.91 7.72 -1.52
CA ASN A 27 13.79 6.58 -1.69
C ASN A 27 13.26 5.33 -0.96
N THR A 28 12.70 5.48 0.24
CA THR A 28 12.10 4.37 0.99
C THR A 28 10.88 3.79 0.27
N GLU A 29 10.04 4.66 -0.28
CA GLU A 29 8.90 4.26 -1.12
C GLU A 29 9.33 3.43 -2.33
N GLN A 30 10.32 3.90 -3.09
CA GLN A 30 10.80 3.17 -4.28
C GLN A 30 11.42 1.81 -3.94
N ARG A 31 12.20 1.74 -2.85
CA ARG A 31 12.77 0.47 -2.37
C ARG A 31 11.68 -0.53 -2.02
N HIS A 32 10.65 -0.08 -1.32
CA HIS A 32 9.55 -0.95 -0.94
C HIS A 32 8.79 -1.47 -2.17
N PHE A 33 8.56 -0.63 -3.19
CA PHE A 33 7.99 -1.09 -4.46
C PHE A 33 8.85 -2.14 -5.18
N LYS A 34 10.18 -2.02 -5.09
CA LYS A 34 11.09 -3.03 -5.63
C LYS A 34 10.94 -4.36 -4.91
N THR A 35 10.99 -4.35 -3.58
CA THR A 35 10.78 -5.56 -2.76
C THR A 35 9.42 -6.19 -3.02
N LEU A 36 8.39 -5.37 -3.21
CA LEU A 36 7.04 -5.86 -3.51
C LEU A 36 6.98 -6.57 -4.87
N ALA A 37 7.65 -6.03 -5.89
CA ALA A 37 7.76 -6.67 -7.20
C ALA A 37 8.54 -8.01 -7.13
N GLU A 38 9.61 -8.05 -6.34
CA GLU A 38 10.37 -9.29 -6.10
C GLU A 38 9.49 -10.35 -5.42
N ASN A 39 8.70 -9.97 -4.41
CA ASN A 39 7.77 -10.88 -3.73
C ASN A 39 6.65 -11.37 -4.65
N GLU A 40 6.09 -10.51 -5.49
CA GLU A 40 5.07 -10.88 -6.48
C GLU A 40 5.60 -11.96 -7.44
N GLN A 41 6.86 -11.81 -7.89
CA GLN A 41 7.51 -12.78 -8.76
C GLN A 41 7.75 -14.13 -8.07
N GLN A 42 8.10 -14.14 -6.78
CA GLN A 42 8.30 -15.39 -6.01
C GLN A 42 7.01 -16.16 -5.70
N LEU A 43 5.85 -15.52 -5.91
CA LEU A 43 4.54 -16.05 -5.60
C LEU A 43 3.70 -16.31 -6.86
N THR A 44 4.33 -16.38 -8.03
CA THR A 44 3.66 -16.69 -9.31
C THR A 44 3.00 -18.06 -9.34
N ASP A 45 3.51 -19.01 -8.54
CA ASP A 45 3.00 -20.38 -8.47
C ASP A 45 1.61 -20.45 -7.82
N ILE A 46 1.24 -19.44 -7.03
CA ILE A 46 -0.11 -19.32 -6.45
C ILE A 46 -1.02 -18.67 -7.48
N LYS A 47 -1.96 -19.45 -8.03
CA LYS A 47 -2.99 -18.93 -8.93
C LYS A 47 -4.03 -18.12 -8.15
N ILE A 48 -4.57 -17.09 -8.78
CA ILE A 48 -5.65 -16.29 -8.22
C ILE A 48 -6.78 -16.24 -9.23
N ASP A 49 -7.99 -16.46 -8.74
CA ASP A 49 -9.24 -16.24 -9.46
C ASP A 49 -10.13 -15.22 -8.72
N THR A 50 -11.01 -14.54 -9.46
CA THR A 50 -12.01 -13.60 -8.92
C THR A 50 -13.46 -13.99 -9.26
N ASN A 51 -13.69 -15.11 -9.93
CA ASN A 51 -15.02 -15.58 -10.27
C ASN A 51 -15.87 -15.83 -9.01
N LYS A 52 -17.15 -15.42 -9.08
CA LYS A 52 -18.08 -15.55 -7.94
C LYS A 52 -18.78 -16.91 -7.87
N PHE A 53 -18.96 -17.55 -9.03
CA PHE A 53 -19.81 -18.73 -9.19
C PHE A 53 -19.04 -19.99 -9.53
N GLU A 54 -17.72 -19.96 -9.36
CA GLU A 54 -16.85 -21.11 -9.59
C GLU A 54 -16.57 -21.80 -8.25
N THR A 55 -16.76 -23.11 -8.23
CA THR A 55 -16.60 -23.95 -7.03
C THR A 55 -15.62 -25.06 -7.32
N SER A 56 -14.79 -25.40 -6.35
CA SER A 56 -13.88 -26.55 -6.43
C SER A 56 -14.37 -27.68 -5.54
N GLU A 57 -14.21 -28.91 -6.01
CA GLU A 57 -14.42 -30.13 -5.20
C GLU A 57 -13.23 -30.41 -4.25
N LEU A 58 -12.13 -29.68 -4.41
CA LEU A 58 -10.94 -29.82 -3.59
C LEU A 58 -11.14 -29.22 -2.21
N GLN A 59 -10.33 -29.66 -1.25
CA GLN A 59 -10.31 -29.05 0.07
C GLN A 59 -9.95 -27.57 -0.07
N GLY A 60 -10.77 -26.73 0.55
CA GLY A 60 -10.61 -25.28 0.56
C GLY A 60 -10.62 -24.72 1.99
N GLN A 61 -9.91 -23.62 2.20
CA GLN A 61 -9.90 -22.91 3.47
C GLN A 61 -9.97 -21.39 3.25
N LEU A 62 -10.84 -20.71 4.00
CA LEU A 62 -10.89 -19.25 4.01
C LEU A 62 -9.56 -18.68 4.53
N ILE A 63 -8.99 -17.75 3.77
CA ILE A 63 -7.80 -16.99 4.15
C ILE A 63 -8.05 -15.50 3.98
N TYR A 64 -7.29 -14.69 4.70
CA TYR A 64 -7.44 -13.23 4.69
C TYR A 64 -6.16 -12.52 5.11
N SER A 65 -6.01 -11.27 4.67
CA SER A 65 -4.91 -10.40 5.08
C SER A 65 -5.36 -8.94 5.12
N ASN A 66 -4.70 -8.16 5.97
CA ASN A 66 -4.96 -6.73 6.12
C ASN A 66 -3.65 -5.97 5.96
N VAL A 67 -3.74 -4.82 5.29
CA VAL A 67 -2.64 -3.88 5.14
C VAL A 67 -3.16 -2.49 5.42
N VAL A 68 -2.57 -1.80 6.39
CA VAL A 68 -2.87 -0.40 6.69
C VAL A 68 -1.64 0.43 6.38
N ILE A 69 -1.80 1.45 5.53
CA ILE A 69 -0.72 2.36 5.17
C ILE A 69 -1.15 3.79 5.48
N SER A 70 -0.34 4.49 6.27
CA SER A 70 -0.47 5.94 6.47
C SER A 70 0.18 6.67 5.32
N HIS A 71 -0.40 7.78 4.90
CA HIS A 71 0.34 8.74 4.08
C HIS A 71 1.34 9.51 4.94
N ASP A 72 2.46 9.88 4.33
CA ASP A 72 3.46 10.73 4.97
C ASP A 72 2.96 12.17 5.05
N TYR A 73 3.34 12.91 6.09
CA TYR A 73 2.98 14.33 6.26
C TYR A 73 3.30 15.20 5.03
N PHE A 74 4.36 14.86 4.29
CA PHE A 74 4.73 15.50 3.03
C PHE A 74 3.72 15.27 1.91
N LYS A 75 3.18 14.05 1.80
CA LYS A 75 2.15 13.70 0.79
C LYS A 75 0.85 14.43 1.06
N TYR A 76 0.52 14.65 2.33
CA TYR A 76 -0.61 15.47 2.75
C TYR A 76 -0.44 16.93 2.31
N ILE A 77 0.70 17.57 2.59
CA ILE A 77 0.96 18.96 2.16
C ILE A 77 0.85 19.11 0.64
N LEU A 78 1.48 18.18 -0.12
CA LEU A 78 1.42 18.19 -1.57
C LEU A 78 -0.01 18.01 -2.09
N ALA A 79 -0.79 17.13 -1.46
CA ALA A 79 -2.20 16.95 -1.80
C ALA A 79 -3.05 18.17 -1.46
N SER A 80 -2.79 18.87 -0.35
CA SER A 80 -3.47 20.13 -0.02
C SER A 80 -3.21 21.22 -1.06
N ILE A 81 -1.98 21.33 -1.57
CA ILE A 81 -1.65 22.24 -2.67
C ILE A 81 -2.35 21.78 -3.96
N HIS A 82 -2.32 20.49 -4.29
CA HIS A 82 -2.94 19.98 -5.52
C HIS A 82 -4.47 20.11 -5.50
N ASN A 83 -5.13 19.94 -4.36
CA ASN A 83 -6.57 20.14 -4.20
C ASN A 83 -7.01 21.56 -4.57
N PHE A 84 -6.13 22.57 -4.41
CA PHE A 84 -6.42 23.93 -4.83
C PHE A 84 -6.46 24.09 -6.36
N PHE A 85 -5.64 23.31 -7.09
CA PHE A 85 -5.55 23.36 -8.56
C PHE A 85 -6.39 22.26 -9.26
N GLY A 86 -6.86 21.25 -8.51
CA GLY A 86 -7.54 20.07 -9.04
C GLY A 86 -6.60 19.04 -9.68
N GLY A 87 -7.17 17.93 -10.17
CA GLY A 87 -6.43 16.86 -10.85
C GLY A 87 -6.27 15.56 -10.05
N ARG A 88 -5.41 14.65 -10.53
CA ARG A 88 -5.14 13.35 -9.89
C ARG A 88 -4.18 13.51 -8.71
N LEU A 89 -4.53 12.94 -7.56
CA LEU A 89 -3.65 12.90 -6.39
C LEU A 89 -2.66 11.73 -6.48
N SER A 90 -1.64 11.88 -7.34
CA SER A 90 -0.61 10.85 -7.57
C SER A 90 0.06 10.32 -6.30
N SER A 91 0.21 11.16 -5.27
CA SER A 91 0.76 10.78 -3.97
C SER A 91 -0.16 9.85 -3.17
N TYR A 92 -1.48 10.00 -3.30
CA TYR A 92 -2.47 9.10 -2.69
C TYR A 92 -2.65 7.83 -3.51
N GLU A 93 -2.62 7.93 -4.84
CA GLU A 93 -2.68 6.78 -5.74
C GLU A 93 -1.56 5.79 -5.42
N SER A 94 -0.32 6.27 -5.18
CA SER A 94 0.80 5.40 -4.84
C SER A 94 0.63 4.66 -3.51
N VAL A 95 -0.03 5.28 -2.52
CA VAL A 95 -0.33 4.65 -1.22
C VAL A 95 -1.36 3.53 -1.40
N VAL A 96 -2.44 3.79 -2.14
CA VAL A 96 -3.49 2.80 -2.41
C VAL A 96 -2.95 1.62 -3.23
N GLU A 97 -2.15 1.91 -4.26
CA GLU A 97 -1.52 0.87 -5.09
C GLU A 97 -0.65 -0.06 -4.24
N ARG A 98 0.24 0.53 -3.43
CA ARG A 98 1.11 -0.24 -2.54
C ARG A 98 0.31 -1.09 -1.56
N ALA A 99 -0.73 -0.53 -0.94
CA ALA A 99 -1.57 -1.26 0.01
C ALA A 99 -2.26 -2.47 -0.62
N ARG A 100 -2.78 -2.34 -1.85
CA ARG A 100 -3.42 -3.44 -2.57
C ARG A 100 -2.44 -4.55 -2.93
N ARG A 101 -1.28 -4.19 -3.48
CA ARG A 101 -0.25 -5.14 -3.88
C ARG A 101 0.30 -5.90 -2.68
N GLU A 102 0.60 -5.20 -1.59
CA GLU A 102 1.06 -5.80 -0.33
C GLU A 102 0.01 -6.75 0.26
N ALA A 103 -1.28 -6.40 0.22
CA ALA A 103 -2.35 -7.26 0.72
C ALA A 103 -2.43 -8.57 -0.09
N ILE A 104 -2.36 -8.48 -1.42
CA ILE A 104 -2.34 -9.66 -2.29
C ILE A 104 -1.10 -10.53 -2.01
N VAL A 105 0.08 -9.92 -1.87
CA VAL A 105 1.33 -10.64 -1.56
C VAL A 105 1.22 -11.38 -0.23
N ARG A 106 0.71 -10.74 0.82
CA ARG A 106 0.51 -11.39 2.13
C ARG A 106 -0.49 -12.54 2.06
N LEU A 107 -1.58 -12.36 1.32
CA LEU A 107 -2.57 -13.42 1.12
C LEU A 107 -1.98 -14.62 0.37
N LYS A 108 -1.21 -14.37 -0.70
CA LYS A 108 -0.48 -15.40 -1.45
C LYS A 108 0.56 -16.10 -0.59
N GLN A 109 1.29 -15.35 0.24
CA GLN A 109 2.26 -15.92 1.17
C GLN A 109 1.57 -16.84 2.18
N GLN A 110 0.41 -16.44 2.71
CA GLN A 110 -0.40 -17.28 3.59
C GLN A 110 -0.82 -18.57 2.90
N ALA A 111 -1.38 -18.50 1.67
CA ALA A 111 -1.72 -19.67 0.88
C ALA A 111 -0.51 -20.60 0.67
N LYS A 112 0.64 -20.04 0.29
CA LYS A 112 1.89 -20.79 0.09
C LYS A 112 2.37 -21.49 1.35
N THR A 113 2.33 -20.82 2.51
CA THR A 113 2.71 -21.42 3.79
C THR A 113 1.81 -22.58 4.21
N MET A 114 0.56 -22.59 3.74
CA MET A 114 -0.39 -23.67 4.00
C MET A 114 -0.24 -24.82 3.00
N GLY A 115 0.56 -24.66 1.92
CA GLY A 115 0.68 -25.65 0.85
C GLY A 115 -0.47 -25.61 -0.16
N ALA A 116 -1.28 -24.55 -0.16
CA ALA A 116 -2.27 -24.31 -1.19
C ALA A 116 -1.60 -23.80 -2.48
N THR A 117 -2.20 -24.09 -3.63
CA THR A 117 -1.68 -23.70 -4.96
C THR A 117 -2.54 -22.65 -5.65
N GLU A 118 -3.71 -22.35 -5.10
CA GLU A 118 -4.69 -21.46 -5.71
C GLU A 118 -5.50 -20.72 -4.65
N ILE A 119 -5.91 -19.49 -4.97
CA ILE A 119 -6.85 -18.68 -4.21
C ILE A 119 -8.05 -18.39 -5.11
N MET A 120 -9.19 -18.98 -4.80
CA MET A 120 -10.43 -18.74 -5.52
C MET A 120 -11.25 -17.60 -4.92
N GLY A 121 -11.96 -16.87 -5.77
CA GLY A 121 -12.90 -15.83 -5.33
C GLY A 121 -12.25 -14.68 -4.57
N LEU A 122 -11.02 -14.29 -4.92
CA LEU A 122 -10.32 -13.17 -4.28
C LEU A 122 -11.16 -11.89 -4.30
N ARG A 123 -11.28 -11.25 -3.14
CA ARG A 123 -11.92 -9.94 -2.98
C ARG A 123 -11.02 -9.00 -2.19
N LEU A 124 -11.07 -7.72 -2.59
CA LEU A 124 -10.43 -6.63 -1.87
C LEU A 124 -11.52 -5.67 -1.37
N SER A 125 -11.42 -5.28 -0.11
CA SER A 125 -12.17 -4.16 0.46
C SER A 125 -11.17 -3.06 0.83
N THR A 126 -11.56 -1.80 0.64
CA THR A 126 -10.71 -0.65 0.95
C THR A 126 -11.48 0.32 1.83
N THR A 127 -10.88 0.69 2.96
CA THR A 127 -11.47 1.62 3.93
C THR A 127 -10.51 2.78 4.17
N SER A 128 -11.03 4.00 4.15
CA SER A 128 -10.28 5.19 4.58
C SER A 128 -10.36 5.32 6.09
N LEU A 129 -9.21 5.48 6.75
CA LEU A 129 -9.10 5.56 8.21
C LEU A 129 -8.53 6.93 8.64
N GLY A 130 -8.95 7.40 9.82
CA GLY A 130 -8.54 8.67 10.41
C GLY A 130 -9.43 9.86 10.03
N MET A 131 -9.47 10.90 10.89
CA MET A 131 -10.40 12.04 10.79
C MET A 131 -10.35 12.83 9.48
N GLN A 132 -9.27 12.70 8.70
CA GLN A 132 -9.08 13.37 7.41
C GLN A 132 -8.66 12.40 6.29
N GLY A 133 -8.93 11.09 6.42
CA GLY A 133 -8.41 10.09 5.47
C GLY A 133 -6.88 10.01 5.51
N GLY A 134 -6.36 9.92 6.74
CA GLY A 134 -4.94 9.80 7.10
C GLY A 134 -4.26 8.54 6.55
N MET A 135 -5.07 7.50 6.39
CA MET A 135 -4.62 6.14 6.24
C MET A 135 -5.59 5.38 5.34
N VAL A 136 -5.07 4.36 4.67
CA VAL A 136 -5.86 3.44 3.86
C VAL A 136 -5.65 2.05 4.39
N GLU A 137 -6.75 1.37 4.73
CA GLU A 137 -6.79 -0.06 4.94
C GLU A 137 -7.21 -0.77 3.65
N VAL A 138 -6.47 -1.82 3.30
CA VAL A 138 -6.89 -2.81 2.32
C VAL A 138 -7.02 -4.17 3.02
N PHE A 139 -8.22 -4.72 2.96
CA PHE A 139 -8.55 -6.07 3.41
C PHE A 139 -8.69 -6.98 2.20
N ALA A 140 -7.92 -8.06 2.14
CA ALA A 140 -7.98 -9.06 1.09
C ALA A 140 -8.44 -10.40 1.65
N TYR A 141 -9.36 -11.08 0.99
CA TYR A 141 -9.83 -12.41 1.41
C TYR A 141 -10.20 -13.29 0.21
N GLY A 142 -10.19 -14.60 0.42
CA GLY A 142 -10.53 -15.60 -0.59
C GLY A 142 -10.41 -17.01 -0.02
N THR A 143 -10.57 -18.02 -0.86
CA THR A 143 -10.47 -19.42 -0.44
C THR A 143 -9.21 -20.04 -1.01
N ALA A 144 -8.28 -20.43 -0.14
CA ALA A 144 -7.09 -21.20 -0.50
C ALA A 144 -7.50 -22.64 -0.84
N ILE A 145 -7.06 -23.14 -2.00
CA ILE A 145 -7.37 -24.48 -2.49
C ILE A 145 -6.10 -25.34 -2.49
N TYR A 146 -6.20 -26.51 -1.87
CA TYR A 146 -5.11 -27.48 -1.80
C TYR A 146 -5.06 -28.33 -3.07
N PRO A 147 -3.86 -28.72 -3.54
CA PRO A 147 -3.73 -29.65 -4.66
C PRO A 147 -4.35 -31.02 -4.31
N LYS A 148 -4.74 -31.77 -5.35
CA LYS A 148 -5.18 -33.17 -5.21
C LYS A 148 -4.08 -34.08 -4.69
#